data_AF-A0A382UH58-F1
#
_entry.id   AF-A0A382UH58-F1
#
_cell.length_a   1.000
_cell.length_b   1.000
_cell.length_c   1.000
_cell.angle_alpha   90.00
_cell.angle_beta   90.00
_cell.angle_gamma   90.00
#
_symmetry.space_group_name_H-M   'P 1'
#
loop_
_entity.id
_entity.type
_entity.pdbx_description
1 polymer ?
#
loop_
_entity_poly.entity_id
_entity_poly.type
_entity_poly.pdbx_seq_one_letter_code
_entity_poly.pdbx_strand_id
1 'polypeptide(L)'
;MGLFDRFKKRFKKSAEEITVEEDSTEAEQALEERRELIESLEDSKPTHHPTTQSVETPAETGEQWDDFDEEPAEDPFAKPLERKERKKAERASSVEKAAKAPEKRERTPKDRMASTTGRTLVASGPAKIEIDFGDSASPTGGR
;
A
#
# COMPACT_ATOMS: atom_id res chain seq x y z
N MET A 1 26.91 -20.85 10.56
CA MET A 1 25.98 -19.85 11.15
C MET A 1 24.70 -19.86 10.33
N GLY A 2 23.59 -20.27 10.94
CA GLY A 2 22.29 -20.40 10.26
C GLY A 2 21.68 -19.04 9.87
N LEU A 3 20.55 -19.08 9.14
CA LEU A 3 19.81 -17.87 8.73
C LEU A 3 19.42 -17.01 9.95
N PHE A 4 18.99 -17.66 11.04
CA PHE A 4 18.67 -17.01 12.31
C PHE A 4 19.89 -16.49 13.08
N ASP A 5 21.07 -17.12 12.95
CA ASP A 5 22.31 -16.59 13.55
C ASP A 5 22.73 -15.28 12.89
N ARG A 6 22.53 -15.17 11.57
CA ARG A 6 22.82 -13.94 10.82
C ARG A 6 21.85 -12.83 11.21
N PHE A 7 20.57 -13.15 11.41
CA PHE A 7 19.57 -12.22 11.94
C PHE A 7 19.92 -11.75 13.36
N LYS A 8 20.19 -12.67 14.30
CA LYS A 8 20.59 -12.32 15.67
C LYS A 8 21.86 -11.46 15.72
N LYS A 9 22.82 -11.74 14.82
CA LYS A 9 24.07 -10.95 14.71
C LYS A 9 23.82 -9.54 14.18
N ARG A 10 22.84 -9.33 13.29
CA ARG A 10 22.42 -8.00 12.84
C ARG A 10 21.67 -7.25 13.94
N PHE A 11 20.75 -7.94 14.64
CA PHE A 11 19.91 -7.34 15.68
C PHE A 11 20.70 -6.87 16.90
N LYS A 12 21.71 -7.63 17.33
CA LYS A 12 22.59 -7.22 18.43
C LYS A 12 23.43 -5.99 18.08
N LYS A 13 23.93 -5.92 16.85
CA LYS A 13 24.70 -4.77 16.36
C LYS A 13 23.85 -3.51 16.25
N SER A 14 22.61 -3.63 15.79
CA SER A 14 21.72 -2.49 15.63
C SER A 14 21.10 -2.04 16.96
N ALA A 15 20.97 -2.92 17.95
CA ALA A 15 20.50 -2.52 19.27
C ALA A 15 21.45 -1.50 19.91
N GLU A 16 22.76 -1.72 19.82
CA GLU A 16 23.78 -0.82 20.39
C GLU A 16 23.88 0.54 19.66
N GLU A 17 23.45 0.64 18.40
CA GLU A 17 23.57 1.87 17.60
C GLU A 17 22.25 2.67 17.49
N ILE A 18 21.09 2.07 17.83
CA ILE A 18 19.76 2.71 17.66
C ILE A 18 19.17 3.13 19.00
N THR A 19 19.52 2.48 20.11
CA THR A 19 19.04 2.90 21.43
C THR A 19 19.99 3.95 22.00
N VAL A 20 19.54 5.20 22.01
CA VAL A 20 20.11 6.23 22.87
C VAL A 20 19.89 5.80 24.33
N GLU A 21 20.90 5.97 25.19
CA GLU A 21 20.80 5.65 26.62
C GLU A 21 19.62 6.39 27.27
N GLU A 22 18.90 5.75 28.19
CA GLU A 22 17.66 6.28 28.79
C GLU A 22 17.88 7.64 29.51
N ASP A 23 19.11 7.92 29.95
CA ASP A 23 19.52 9.16 30.64
C ASP A 23 20.11 10.23 29.69
N SER A 24 20.01 10.04 28.37
CA SER A 24 20.48 11.01 27.38
C SER A 24 19.51 12.19 27.24
N THR A 25 20.04 13.37 26.94
CA THR A 25 19.24 14.59 26.71
C THR A 25 18.22 14.43 25.59
N GLU A 26 18.50 13.60 24.59
CA GLU A 26 17.57 13.32 23.48
C GLU A 26 16.39 12.43 23.92
N ALA A 27 16.62 11.51 24.87
CA ALA A 27 15.56 10.65 25.41
C ALA A 27 14.57 11.45 26.28
N GLU A 28 15.06 12.41 27.07
CA GLU A 28 14.21 13.30 27.87
C GLU A 28 13.31 14.16 26.97
N GLN A 29 13.85 14.74 25.90
CA GLN A 29 13.09 15.55 24.94
C GLN A 29 11.98 14.73 24.26
N ALA A 30 12.27 13.50 23.83
CA ALA A 30 11.27 12.62 23.23
C ALA A 30 10.12 12.28 24.19
N LEU A 31 10.39 12.20 25.49
CA LEU A 31 9.36 11.98 26.51
C LEU A 31 8.48 13.21 26.73
N GLU A 32 9.05 14.42 26.67
CA GLU A 32 8.31 15.68 26.74
C GLU A 32 7.40 15.84 25.52
N GLU A 33 7.92 15.69 24.30
CA GLU A 33 7.12 15.75 23.06
C GLU A 33 5.96 14.76 23.07
N ARG A 34 6.20 13.54 23.57
CA ARG A 34 5.15 12.54 23.72
C ARG A 34 4.03 13.00 24.66
N ARG A 35 4.37 13.67 25.77
CA ARG A 35 3.38 14.17 26.74
C ARG A 35 2.54 15.28 26.12
N GLU A 36 3.17 16.24 25.44
CA GLU A 36 2.48 17.33 24.74
C GLU A 36 1.51 16.80 23.67
N LEU A 37 1.93 15.79 22.90
CA LEU A 37 1.06 15.17 21.90
C LEU A 37 -0.16 14.49 22.54
N ILE A 38 0.02 13.81 23.67
CA ILE A 38 -1.10 13.18 24.39
C ILE A 38 -2.07 14.24 24.90
N GLU A 39 -1.58 15.30 25.53
CA GLU A 39 -2.42 16.40 26.02
C GLU A 39 -3.19 17.07 24.87
N SER A 40 -2.53 17.35 23.74
CA SER A 40 -3.20 17.93 22.56
C SER A 40 -4.30 17.03 21.98
N LEU A 41 -4.12 15.71 22.04
CA LEU A 41 -5.12 14.73 21.61
C LEU A 41 -6.27 14.60 22.60
N GLU A 42 -6.01 14.76 23.89
CA GLU A 42 -7.05 14.78 24.93
C GLU A 42 -7.91 16.05 24.83
N ASP A 43 -7.28 17.22 24.63
CA ASP A 43 -7.96 18.50 24.46
C ASP A 43 -8.78 18.58 23.17
N SER A 44 -8.26 17.99 22.08
CA SER A 44 -8.95 17.95 20.79
C SER A 44 -9.97 16.82 20.67
N LYS A 45 -10.09 15.95 21.68
CA LYS A 45 -11.09 14.88 21.68
C LYS A 45 -12.48 15.49 21.82
N PRO A 46 -13.32 15.48 20.78
CA PRO A 46 -14.68 15.95 20.94
C PRO A 46 -15.36 15.05 21.97
N THR A 47 -15.96 15.66 22.99
CA THR A 47 -16.87 14.97 23.93
C THR A 47 -17.99 14.35 23.10
N HIS A 48 -17.79 13.11 22.66
CA HIS A 48 -18.77 12.33 21.93
C HIS A 48 -19.84 11.93 22.93
N HIS A 49 -20.76 12.85 23.19
CA HIS A 49 -22.08 12.52 23.66
C HIS A 49 -22.64 11.51 22.64
N PRO A 50 -23.07 10.31 23.06
CA PRO A 50 -23.71 9.37 22.13
C PRO A 50 -25.07 9.96 21.75
N THR A 51 -25.09 10.83 20.74
CA THR A 51 -26.32 11.27 20.10
C THR A 51 -26.84 10.06 19.33
N THR A 52 -27.91 9.48 19.83
CA THR A 52 -28.79 8.60 19.08
C THR A 52 -29.35 9.38 17.90
N GLN A 53 -28.69 9.34 16.74
CA GLN A 53 -29.22 9.92 15.52
C GLN A 53 -30.31 9.00 14.99
N SER A 54 -31.56 9.39 15.22
CA SER A 54 -32.71 8.94 14.44
C SER A 54 -32.49 9.31 12.98
N VAL A 55 -32.58 8.32 12.11
CA VAL A 55 -32.48 8.47 10.66
C VAL A 55 -33.63 9.35 10.16
N GLU A 56 -33.34 10.58 9.75
CA GLU A 56 -34.22 11.37 8.90
C GLU A 56 -33.61 11.36 7.48
N THR A 57 -34.34 10.76 6.54
CA THR A 57 -33.98 10.70 5.12
C THR A 57 -34.27 12.06 4.45
N PRO A 58 -33.29 12.73 3.82
CA PRO A 58 -33.61 13.83 2.92
C PRO A 58 -34.07 13.28 1.57
N ALA A 59 -35.25 13.72 1.14
CA ALA A 59 -35.84 13.40 -0.14
C ALA A 59 -35.07 14.07 -1.30
N GLU A 60 -34.91 13.29 -2.37
CA GLU A 60 -34.77 13.66 -3.78
C GLU A 60 -33.86 14.84 -4.14
N THR A 61 -32.68 14.54 -4.69
CA THR A 61 -32.16 15.28 -5.85
C THR A 61 -31.06 14.50 -6.59
N GLY A 62 -31.30 14.22 -7.87
CA GLY A 62 -30.25 14.10 -8.88
C GLY A 62 -29.76 12.70 -9.22
N GLU A 63 -30.32 12.15 -10.29
CA GLU A 63 -29.86 10.99 -11.07
C GLU A 63 -28.34 10.98 -11.33
N GLN A 64 -27.78 9.77 -11.49
CA GLN A 64 -26.44 9.42 -11.99
C GLN A 64 -25.36 9.07 -10.96
N TRP A 65 -25.68 8.14 -10.08
CA TRP A 65 -24.72 7.07 -9.75
C TRP A 65 -25.44 5.76 -10.03
N ASP A 66 -25.05 5.11 -11.13
CA ASP A 66 -25.58 3.84 -11.63
C ASP A 66 -25.58 2.82 -10.47
N ASP A 67 -26.77 2.44 -10.06
CA ASP A 67 -27.16 1.46 -9.06
C ASP A 67 -26.02 0.59 -8.51
N PHE A 68 -25.46 0.99 -7.37
CA PHE A 68 -24.87 0.00 -6.47
C PHE A 68 -26.04 -0.79 -5.86
N ASP A 69 -26.49 -1.83 -6.57
CA ASP A 69 -27.23 -2.96 -6.02
C ASP A 69 -26.32 -3.78 -5.08
N GLU A 70 -25.74 -3.13 -4.08
CA GLU A 70 -25.04 -3.80 -3.01
C GLU A 70 -25.42 -3.09 -1.72
N GLU A 71 -26.07 -3.85 -0.85
CA GLU A 71 -26.52 -3.45 0.49
C GLU A 71 -25.54 -2.47 1.14
N PRO A 72 -26.02 -1.42 1.85
CA PRO A 72 -25.14 -0.42 2.44
C PRO A 72 -24.05 -1.14 3.22
N ALA A 73 -22.81 -1.05 2.71
CA ALA A 73 -21.69 -1.81 3.26
C ALA A 73 -21.63 -1.54 4.76
N GLU A 74 -21.82 -2.59 5.57
CA GLU A 74 -21.78 -2.47 7.02
C GLU A 74 -20.49 -1.73 7.40
N ASP A 75 -20.62 -0.67 8.20
CA ASP A 75 -19.50 0.17 8.61
C ASP A 75 -18.37 -0.74 9.16
N PRO A 76 -17.17 -0.74 8.52
CA PRO A 76 -16.08 -1.64 8.86
C PRO A 76 -15.53 -1.43 10.28
N PHE A 77 -15.97 -0.37 10.97
CA PHE A 77 -15.58 -0.04 12.34
C PHE A 77 -16.74 -0.07 13.34
N ALA A 78 -17.99 -0.32 12.92
CA ALA A 78 -19.16 -0.17 13.78
C ALA A 78 -19.18 -1.14 14.97
N LYS A 79 -18.60 -2.35 14.86
CA LYS A 79 -18.44 -3.27 15.99
C LYS A 79 -17.18 -4.12 15.82
N PRO A 80 -16.23 -4.12 16.77
CA PRO A 80 -15.23 -5.18 16.81
C PRO A 80 -15.95 -6.49 17.17
N LEU A 81 -16.30 -7.28 16.16
CA LEU A 81 -16.84 -8.63 16.37
C LEU A 81 -15.89 -9.41 17.29
N GLU A 82 -16.46 -10.13 18.27
CA GLU A 82 -15.70 -11.03 19.12
C GLU A 82 -14.83 -11.96 18.25
N ARG A 83 -13.61 -12.30 18.70
CA ARG A 83 -12.62 -13.05 17.88
C ARG A 83 -13.19 -14.34 17.28
N LYS A 84 -14.16 -14.96 17.97
CA LYS A 84 -14.87 -16.17 17.53
C LYS A 84 -15.85 -15.88 16.38
N GLU A 85 -16.55 -14.75 16.42
CA GLU A 85 -17.54 -14.34 15.43
C GLU A 85 -16.86 -13.91 14.14
N ARG A 86 -15.76 -13.13 14.23
CA ARG A 86 -14.92 -12.79 13.08
C ARG A 86 -14.45 -14.03 12.31
N LYS A 87 -13.97 -15.05 13.02
CA LYS A 87 -13.52 -16.32 12.41
C LYS A 87 -14.66 -17.10 11.75
N LYS A 88 -15.89 -17.01 12.27
CA LYS A 88 -17.06 -17.65 11.65
C LYS A 88 -17.47 -16.92 10.38
N ALA A 89 -17.49 -15.59 10.39
CA ALA A 89 -17.80 -14.77 9.22
C ALA A 89 -16.77 -14.93 8.09
N GLU A 90 -15.47 -14.97 8.42
CA GLU A 90 -14.40 -15.21 7.45
C GLU A 90 -14.50 -16.61 6.82
N ARG A 91 -14.89 -17.62 7.61
CA ARG A 91 -15.15 -18.97 7.08
C ARG A 91 -16.40 -19.02 6.19
N ALA A 92 -17.47 -18.34 6.57
CA ALA A 92 -18.68 -18.29 5.75
C ALA A 92 -18.42 -17.60 4.40
N SER A 93 -17.81 -16.42 4.43
CA SER A 93 -17.46 -15.65 3.21
C SER A 93 -16.46 -16.37 2.31
N SER A 94 -15.48 -17.09 2.87
CA SER A 94 -14.55 -17.90 2.06
C SER A 94 -15.23 -19.10 1.42
N VAL A 95 -16.19 -19.75 2.10
CA VAL A 95 -17.00 -20.84 1.51
C VAL A 95 -17.88 -20.31 0.39
N GLU A 96 -18.53 -19.17 0.58
CA GLU A 96 -19.37 -18.53 -0.45
C GLU A 96 -18.54 -18.11 -1.68
N LYS A 97 -17.39 -17.47 -1.47
CA LYS A 97 -16.45 -17.11 -2.54
C LYS A 97 -15.88 -18.32 -3.26
N ALA A 98 -15.72 -19.46 -2.57
CA ALA A 98 -15.28 -20.71 -3.20
C ALA A 98 -16.42 -21.40 -3.96
N ALA A 99 -17.66 -21.27 -3.51
CA ALA A 99 -18.84 -21.78 -4.19
C ALA A 99 -19.18 -20.97 -5.46
N LYS A 100 -18.95 -19.65 -5.42
CA LYS A 100 -19.04 -18.79 -6.60
C LYS A 100 -17.83 -19.08 -7.49
N ALA A 101 -18.02 -19.94 -8.49
CA ALA A 101 -16.98 -20.26 -9.46
C ALA A 101 -16.38 -18.95 -10.01
N PRO A 102 -15.05 -18.76 -10.00
CA PRO A 102 -14.47 -17.58 -10.58
C PRO A 102 -14.85 -17.58 -12.05
N GLU A 103 -15.62 -16.58 -12.48
CA GLU A 103 -15.81 -16.32 -13.90
C GLU A 103 -14.42 -16.29 -14.51
N LYS A 104 -14.14 -17.27 -15.36
CA LYS A 104 -12.88 -17.34 -16.10
C LYS A 104 -12.89 -16.12 -17.01
N ARG A 105 -12.35 -15.01 -16.53
CA ARG A 105 -12.01 -13.87 -17.38
C ARG A 105 -11.03 -14.43 -18.40
N GLU A 106 -11.51 -14.63 -19.62
CA GLU A 106 -10.68 -15.06 -20.74
C GLU A 106 -9.57 -14.01 -20.87
N ARG A 107 -8.37 -14.37 -20.42
CA ARG A 107 -7.20 -13.53 -20.60
C ARG A 107 -6.84 -13.65 -22.07
N THR A 108 -7.28 -12.68 -22.87
CA THR A 108 -6.80 -12.57 -24.24
C THR A 108 -5.27 -12.45 -24.20
N PRO A 109 -4.55 -13.22 -25.03
CA PRO A 109 -3.10 -13.17 -25.04
C PRO A 109 -2.66 -11.75 -25.43
N LYS A 110 -1.89 -11.11 -24.55
CA LYS A 110 -1.42 -9.74 -24.76
C LYS A 110 -0.42 -9.73 -25.91
N ASP A 111 -0.61 -8.82 -26.87
CA ASP A 111 0.30 -8.62 -28.00
C ASP A 111 1.68 -8.20 -27.50
N ARG A 112 2.73 -8.89 -27.95
CA ARG A 112 4.13 -8.64 -27.57
C ARG A 112 4.68 -7.35 -28.19
N MET A 113 4.05 -6.82 -29.23
CA MET A 113 4.47 -5.59 -29.93
C MET A 113 3.68 -4.35 -29.50
N ALA A 114 2.82 -4.46 -28.47
CA ALA A 114 2.05 -3.34 -27.95
C ALA A 114 2.89 -2.44 -27.05
N SER A 115 3.07 -1.17 -27.42
CA SER A 115 3.69 -0.16 -26.55
C SER A 115 2.75 0.26 -25.41
N THR A 116 3.33 0.59 -24.26
CA THR A 116 2.61 1.21 -23.14
C THR A 116 2.10 2.62 -23.46
N THR A 117 2.62 3.24 -24.53
CA THR A 117 2.21 4.58 -24.99
C THR A 117 1.07 4.55 -26.01
N GLY A 118 0.44 3.39 -26.25
CA GLY A 118 -0.65 3.24 -27.23
C GLY A 118 -0.23 3.30 -28.70
N ARG A 119 1.07 3.22 -28.99
CA ARG A 119 1.62 3.22 -30.36
C ARG A 119 2.12 1.83 -30.72
N THR A 120 1.90 1.35 -31.94
CA THR A 120 2.47 0.09 -32.41
C THR A 120 3.87 0.31 -32.96
N LEU A 121 4.82 -0.57 -32.62
CA LEU A 121 6.15 -0.52 -33.22
C LEU A 121 6.06 -1.00 -34.67
N VAL A 122 6.46 -0.14 -35.60
CA VAL A 122 6.64 -0.49 -37.01
C VAL A 122 8.11 -0.88 -37.19
N ALA A 123 8.37 -2.05 -37.77
CA ALA A 123 9.74 -2.47 -38.09
C ALA A 123 10.33 -1.52 -39.15
N SER A 124 11.11 -0.54 -38.72
CA SER A 124 12.02 0.16 -39.63
C SER A 124 13.11 -0.83 -40.00
N GLY A 125 13.30 -1.05 -41.31
CA GLY A 125 14.35 -1.91 -41.84
C GLY A 125 15.75 -1.47 -41.37
N PRO A 126 16.81 -2.23 -41.68
CA PRO A 126 18.16 -1.91 -41.19
C PRO A 126 18.57 -0.53 -41.69
N ALA A 127 18.44 0.47 -40.82
CA ALA A 127 18.91 1.81 -41.09
C ALA A 127 20.44 1.70 -41.22
N LYS A 128 20.96 2.00 -42.41
CA LYS A 128 22.39 2.14 -42.61
C LYS A 128 22.80 3.40 -41.88
N ILE A 129 23.28 3.24 -40.65
CA ILE A 129 23.82 4.34 -39.87
C ILE A 129 25.28 4.49 -40.31
N GLU A 130 25.58 5.59 -40.98
CA GLU A 130 26.96 5.99 -41.27
C GLU A 130 27.51 6.66 -40.00
N ILE A 131 28.50 6.03 -39.37
CA ILE A 131 29.15 6.54 -38.16
C ILE A 131 30.52 7.06 -38.57
N ASP A 132 30.72 8.38 -38.45
CA ASP A 132 32.01 9.03 -38.69
C ASP A 132 32.86 9.02 -37.42
N PHE A 133 34.08 8.48 -37.50
CA PHE A 133 35.04 8.41 -36.40
C PHE A 133 36.18 9.44 -36.54
N GLY A 134 36.08 10.39 -37.47
CA GLY A 134 37.14 11.35 -37.82
C GLY A 134 37.80 12.06 -36.64
N ASP A 135 37.02 12.44 -35.62
CA ASP A 135 37.52 13.24 -34.48
C ASP A 135 37.92 12.41 -33.24
N SER A 136 37.67 11.10 -33.22
CA SER A 136 37.89 10.25 -32.03
C SER A 136 38.95 9.16 -32.21
N ALA A 137 39.54 9.06 -33.41
CA ALA A 137 40.61 8.09 -33.70
C ALA A 137 41.94 8.52 -33.07
N SER A 138 42.11 8.28 -31.77
CA SER A 138 43.44 8.35 -31.14
C SER A 138 44.28 7.14 -31.56
N PRO A 139 45.58 7.31 -31.89
CA PRO A 139 46.45 6.19 -32.24
C PRO A 139 46.78 5.41 -30.96
N THR A 140 45.94 4.42 -30.62
CA THR A 140 46.26 3.47 -29.56
C THR A 140 47.38 2.56 -30.07
N GLY A 141 48.64 2.98 -29.89
CA GLY A 141 49.81 2.27 -30.36
C GLY A 141 51.10 2.85 -29.79
N GLY A 142 51.43 2.50 -28.55
CA GLY A 142 52.73 2.74 -27.93
C GLY A 142 53.24 1.43 -27.33
N ARG A 143 54.50 1.09 -27.63
CA ARG A 143 55.24 -0.01 -27.00
C ARG A 143 55.43 0.22 -25.51
#